data_AF-A0A7Y8JEE5-F1
#
_entry.id   AF-A0A7Y8JEE5-F1
#
_cell.length_a   1.000
_cell.length_b   1.000
_cell.length_c   1.000
_cell.angle_alpha   90.00
_cell.angle_beta   90.00
_cell.angle_gamma   90.00
#
_symmetry.space_group_name_H-M   'P 1'
#
loop_
_entity.id
_entity.type
_entity.pdbx_description
1 polymer ?
#
loop_
_entity_poly.entity_id
_entity_poly.type
_entity_poly.pdbx_seq_one_letter_code
_entity_poly.pdbx_strand_id
1 'polypeptide(L)'
;MDHALIAQAAIAAAVAWGSGLRLYLVLFVLGMLGRFAGFDLPDALAWLSHSVSLGVTGLLSLTEFFADKIPWLDSVWDALHSFLRIPAGAALAASLFPELGGAGMTTLVALLGGGVAASAQLTKSGSRAVINTSPEPI
;
A
#
# COMPACT_ATOMS: atom_id res chain seq x y z
N MET A 1 -0.17 -8.62 26.43
CA MET A 1 0.13 -8.10 25.08
C MET A 1 -0.50 -6.74 25.02
N ASP A 2 0.30 -5.71 24.81
CA ASP A 2 -0.13 -4.33 25.01
C ASP A 2 -1.13 -3.98 23.90
N HIS A 3 -2.30 -3.43 24.25
CA HIS A 3 -3.34 -3.10 23.27
C HIS A 3 -2.83 -2.19 22.14
N ALA A 4 -1.82 -1.36 22.45
CA ALA A 4 -1.13 -0.51 21.49
C ALA A 4 -0.41 -1.30 20.39
N LEU A 5 0.29 -2.39 20.75
CA LEU A 5 1.03 -3.22 19.79
C LEU A 5 0.08 -3.93 18.82
N ILE A 6 -1.07 -4.39 19.31
CA ILE A 6 -2.12 -4.98 18.46
C ILE A 6 -2.66 -3.95 17.48
N ALA A 7 -2.95 -2.73 17.94
CA ALA A 7 -3.45 -1.65 17.09
C ALA A 7 -2.43 -1.27 16.00
N GLN A 8 -1.16 -1.16 16.36
CA GLN A 8 -0.07 -0.86 15.43
C GLN A 8 0.11 -1.95 14.38
N ALA A 9 0.03 -3.22 14.79
CA ALA A 9 0.05 -4.37 13.87
C ALA A 9 -1.15 -4.38 12.91
N ALA A 10 -2.35 -4.03 13.40
CA ALA A 10 -3.53 -3.90 12.56
C ALA A 10 -3.38 -2.77 11.53
N ILE A 11 -2.84 -1.61 11.94
CA ILE A 11 -2.56 -0.50 11.02
C ILE A 11 -1.51 -0.92 9.98
N ALA A 12 -0.43 -1.57 10.41
CA ALA A 12 0.61 -2.04 9.50
C ALA A 12 0.09 -3.06 8.48
N ALA A 13 -0.75 -4.00 8.92
CA ALA A 13 -1.41 -4.93 8.03
C ALA A 13 -2.35 -4.22 7.03
N ALA A 14 -3.16 -3.26 7.50
CA ALA A 14 -4.06 -2.49 6.64
C ALA A 14 -3.31 -1.64 5.61
N VAL A 15 -2.23 -0.97 6.02
CA VAL A 15 -1.36 -0.17 5.14
C VAL A 15 -0.65 -1.06 4.13
N ALA A 16 -0.10 -2.20 4.55
CA ALA A 16 0.55 -3.16 3.66
C ALA A 16 -0.43 -3.73 2.63
N TRP A 17 -1.60 -4.17 3.08
CA TRP A 17 -2.66 -4.71 2.22
C TRP A 17 -3.15 -3.65 1.22
N GLY A 18 -3.45 -2.45 1.71
CA GLY A 18 -3.84 -1.32 0.88
C GLY A 18 -2.77 -0.95 -0.14
N SER A 19 -1.49 -1.01 0.23
CA SER A 19 -0.37 -0.75 -0.68
C SER A 19 -0.33 -1.73 -1.84
N GLY A 20 -0.61 -3.02 -1.55
CA GLY A 20 -0.73 -4.07 -2.56
C GLY A 20 -1.82 -3.81 -3.59
N LEU A 21 -2.89 -3.12 -3.22
CA LEU A 21 -3.97 -2.73 -4.13
C LEU A 21 -3.68 -1.41 -4.85
N ARG A 22 -3.33 -0.36 -4.07
CA ARG A 22 -3.20 1.04 -4.50
C ARG A 22 -2.22 1.80 -3.60
N LEU A 23 -0.94 1.64 -3.86
CA LEU A 23 0.15 2.29 -3.13
C LEU A 23 -0.03 3.82 -3.01
N TYR A 24 -0.30 4.51 -4.13
CA TYR A 24 -0.34 5.97 -4.12
C TYR A 24 -1.46 6.51 -3.24
N LEU A 25 -2.62 5.84 -3.26
CA LEU A 25 -3.75 6.19 -2.40
C LEU A 25 -3.40 6.00 -0.92
N VAL A 26 -2.72 4.92 -0.57
CA VAL A 26 -2.27 4.68 0.81
C VAL A 26 -1.30 5.77 1.27
N LEU A 27 -0.32 6.12 0.45
CA LEU A 27 0.61 7.21 0.77
C LEU A 27 -0.11 8.55 0.94
N PHE A 28 -1.06 8.85 0.07
CA PHE A 28 -1.87 10.07 0.15
C PHE A 28 -2.72 10.10 1.42
N VAL A 29 -3.41 9.01 1.76
CA VAL A 29 -4.22 8.90 2.98
C VAL A 29 -3.35 9.02 4.24
N LEU A 30 -2.20 8.35 4.28
CA LEU A 30 -1.26 8.47 5.39
C LEU A 30 -0.77 9.91 5.57
N GLY A 31 -0.41 10.59 4.48
CA GLY A 31 -0.05 12.01 4.52
C GLY A 31 -1.20 12.90 5.00
N MET A 32 -2.44 12.65 4.55
CA MET A 32 -3.62 13.40 4.97
C MET A 32 -3.88 13.20 6.48
N LEU A 33 -3.74 11.98 6.98
CA LEU A 33 -3.88 11.67 8.40
C LEU A 33 -2.83 12.41 9.23
N GLY A 34 -1.58 12.42 8.79
CA GLY A 34 -0.50 13.16 9.45
C GLY A 34 -0.70 14.67 9.43
N ARG A 35 -1.18 15.20 8.30
CA ARG A 35 -1.31 16.64 8.11
C ARG A 35 -2.54 17.23 8.78
N PHE A 36 -3.66 16.52 8.75
CA PHE A 36 -4.98 17.06 9.12
C PHE A 36 -5.66 16.33 10.27
N ALA A 37 -5.33 15.06 10.53
CA ALA A 37 -6.00 14.25 11.55
C ALA A 37 -5.20 14.08 12.84
N GLY A 38 -3.99 14.67 12.93
CA GLY A 38 -3.13 14.57 14.10
C GLY A 38 -2.59 13.15 14.33
N PHE A 39 -2.48 12.34 13.26
CA PHE A 39 -1.88 11.02 13.36
C PHE A 39 -0.36 11.15 13.40
N ASP A 40 0.27 10.68 14.48
CA ASP A 40 1.73 10.71 14.62
C ASP A 40 2.35 9.66 13.69
N LEU A 41 2.85 10.12 12.54
CA LEU A 41 3.62 9.27 11.65
C LEU A 41 5.03 9.05 12.21
N PRO A 42 5.60 7.83 12.06
CA PRO A 42 7.00 7.61 12.30
C PRO A 42 7.89 8.56 11.49
N ASP A 43 9.08 8.87 11.98
CA ASP A 43 10.02 9.80 11.32
C ASP A 43 10.29 9.42 9.85
N ALA A 44 10.38 8.12 9.54
CA ALA A 44 10.57 7.62 8.19
C ALA A 44 9.42 7.99 7.22
N LEU A 45 8.24 8.32 7.73
CA LEU A 45 7.05 8.68 6.97
C LEU A 45 6.62 10.14 7.15
N ALA A 46 7.27 10.91 8.03
CA ALA A 46 6.91 12.29 8.32
C ALA A 46 6.90 13.20 7.07
N TRP A 47 7.71 12.86 6.06
CA TRP A 47 7.74 13.55 4.78
C TRP A 47 6.39 13.50 4.01
N LEU A 48 5.52 12.52 4.28
CA LEU A 48 4.20 12.41 3.64
C LEU A 48 3.26 13.55 4.02
N SER A 49 3.45 14.14 5.20
CA SER A 49 2.63 15.27 5.67
C SER A 49 2.97 16.60 4.98
N HIS A 50 4.07 16.67 4.20
CA HIS A 50 4.46 17.88 3.50
C HIS A 50 3.54 18.17 2.30
N SER A 51 3.21 19.45 2.07
CA SER A 51 2.26 19.87 1.01
C SER A 51 2.63 19.36 -0.38
N VAL A 52 3.94 19.31 -0.71
CA VAL A 52 4.42 18.78 -1.99
C VAL A 52 4.17 17.28 -2.08
N SER A 53 4.47 16.53 -1.02
CA SER A 53 4.25 15.08 -0.97
C SER A 53 2.77 14.74 -1.12
N LEU A 54 1.88 15.50 -0.46
CA LEU A 54 0.43 15.38 -0.63
C LEU A 54 0.00 15.67 -2.06
N GLY A 55 0.53 16.72 -2.69
CA GLY A 55 0.24 17.04 -4.09
C GLY A 55 0.67 15.92 -5.04
N VAL A 56 1.88 15.38 -4.85
CA VAL A 56 2.44 14.30 -5.69
C VAL A 56 1.67 12.99 -5.49
N THR A 57 1.51 12.54 -4.24
CA THR A 57 0.80 11.29 -3.94
C THR A 57 -0.68 11.37 -4.32
N GLY A 58 -1.32 12.53 -4.14
CA GLY A 58 -2.69 12.79 -4.59
C GLY A 58 -2.80 12.73 -6.12
N LEU A 59 -1.90 13.40 -6.85
CA LEU A 59 -1.88 13.35 -8.31
C LEU A 59 -1.67 11.93 -8.83
N LEU A 60 -0.70 11.20 -8.28
CA LEU A 60 -0.45 9.80 -8.65
C LEU A 60 -1.66 8.90 -8.34
N SER A 61 -2.35 9.15 -7.22
CA SER A 61 -3.59 8.44 -6.87
C SER A 61 -4.71 8.69 -7.87
N LEU A 62 -4.84 9.93 -8.36
CA LEU A 62 -5.79 10.29 -9.41
C LEU A 62 -5.41 9.66 -10.74
N THR A 63 -4.15 9.73 -11.15
CA THR A 63 -3.65 9.09 -12.37
C THR A 63 -3.92 7.59 -12.35
N GLU A 64 -3.62 6.91 -11.24
CA GLU A 64 -3.93 5.49 -11.06
C GLU A 64 -5.44 5.22 -11.17
N PHE A 65 -6.29 6.04 -10.55
CA PHE A 65 -7.75 5.91 -10.65
C PHE A 65 -8.28 6.04 -12.09
N PHE A 66 -7.69 6.94 -12.88
CA PHE A 66 -8.06 7.10 -14.29
C PHE A 66 -7.49 6.00 -15.17
N ALA A 67 -6.27 5.51 -14.88
CA ALA A 67 -5.67 4.38 -15.59
C ALA A 67 -6.53 3.11 -15.48
N ASP A 68 -7.12 2.85 -14.30
CA ASP A 68 -8.04 1.73 -14.05
C ASP A 68 -9.30 1.74 -14.96
N LYS A 69 -9.61 2.86 -15.63
CA LYS A 69 -10.80 2.97 -16.50
C LYS A 69 -10.59 2.44 -17.91
N ILE A 70 -9.34 2.17 -18.31
CA ILE A 70 -8.99 1.75 -19.66
C ILE A 70 -8.46 0.30 -19.60
N PRO A 71 -9.20 -0.72 -20.08
CA PRO A 71 -8.94 -2.13 -19.77
C PRO A 71 -7.51 -2.65 -20.07
N TRP A 72 -6.92 -2.23 -21.18
CA TRP A 72 -5.56 -2.65 -21.56
C TRP A 72 -4.49 -1.86 -20.80
N LEU A 73 -4.71 -0.56 -20.57
CA LEU A 73 -3.80 0.31 -19.82
C LEU A 73 -3.72 -0.13 -18.37
N ASP A 74 -4.86 -0.44 -17.78
CA ASP A 74 -5.03 -0.96 -16.44
C ASP A 74 -4.22 -2.25 -16.19
N SER A 75 -4.24 -3.20 -17.14
CA SER A 75 -3.47 -4.44 -17.03
C SER A 75 -1.95 -4.19 -17.07
N VAL A 76 -1.49 -3.33 -17.99
CA VAL A 76 -0.07 -2.94 -18.10
C VAL A 76 0.38 -2.15 -16.88
N TRP A 77 -0.46 -1.22 -16.43
CA TRP A 77 -0.22 -0.38 -15.27
C TRP A 77 -0.06 -1.23 -14.01
N ASP A 78 -0.98 -2.17 -13.77
CA ASP A 78 -0.91 -3.08 -12.63
C ASP A 78 0.32 -4.01 -12.70
N ALA A 79 0.67 -4.52 -13.89
CA ALA A 79 1.87 -5.34 -14.05
C ALA A 79 3.15 -4.56 -13.69
N LEU A 80 3.30 -3.34 -14.20
CA LEU A 80 4.44 -2.48 -13.89
C LEU A 80 4.48 -2.07 -12.41
N HIS A 81 3.33 -1.69 -11.85
CA HIS A 81 3.26 -1.19 -10.47
C HIS A 81 3.29 -2.29 -9.42
N SER A 82 3.05 -3.55 -9.77
CA SER A 82 3.21 -4.68 -8.83
C SER A 82 4.62 -4.73 -8.21
N PHE A 83 5.66 -4.39 -9.00
CA PHE A 83 7.04 -4.31 -8.55
C PHE A 83 7.31 -3.14 -7.59
N LEU A 84 6.46 -2.12 -7.60
CA LEU A 84 6.56 -0.96 -6.68
C LEU A 84 5.71 -1.18 -5.44
N ARG A 85 4.48 -1.67 -5.61
CA ARG A 85 3.46 -1.83 -4.56
C ARG A 85 3.86 -2.84 -3.48
N ILE A 86 4.42 -3.98 -3.88
CA ILE A 86 4.78 -5.04 -2.94
C ILE A 86 5.97 -4.62 -2.06
N PRO A 87 7.11 -4.16 -2.62
CA PRO A 87 8.23 -3.67 -1.80
C PRO A 87 7.87 -2.43 -0.99
N ALA A 88 7.04 -1.52 -1.53
CA ALA A 88 6.58 -0.38 -0.76
C ALA A 88 5.68 -0.80 0.40
N GLY A 89 4.79 -1.79 0.23
CA GLY A 89 3.97 -2.33 1.31
C GLY A 89 4.83 -2.98 2.41
N ALA A 90 5.89 -3.69 2.02
CA ALA A 90 6.90 -4.22 2.94
C ALA A 90 7.59 -3.09 3.73
N ALA A 91 8.06 -2.05 3.04
CA ALA A 91 8.74 -0.91 3.65
C ALA A 91 7.81 -0.10 4.58
N LEU A 92 6.56 0.12 4.17
CA LEU A 92 5.56 0.82 4.97
C LEU A 92 5.26 0.05 6.27
N ALA A 93 5.06 -1.28 6.20
CA ALA A 93 4.86 -2.09 7.39
C ALA A 93 6.05 -2.01 8.36
N ALA A 94 7.28 -2.12 7.84
CA ALA A 94 8.49 -2.03 8.65
C ALA A 94 8.66 -0.63 9.28
N SER A 95 8.36 0.44 8.54
CA SER A 95 8.48 1.82 9.02
C SER A 95 7.55 2.15 10.19
N LEU A 96 6.45 1.39 10.34
CA LEU A 96 5.52 1.55 11.44
C LEU A 96 6.04 0.93 12.75
N PHE A 97 7.15 0.19 12.75
CA PHE A 97 7.73 -0.43 13.96
C PHE A 97 9.20 -0.04 14.20
N PRO A 98 9.50 1.25 14.43
CA PRO A 98 10.88 1.71 14.63
C PRO A 98 11.51 1.10 15.90
N GLU A 99 10.71 0.86 16.93
CA GLU A 99 11.15 0.40 18.26
C GLU A 99 11.42 -1.12 18.35
N LEU A 100 10.96 -1.91 17.37
CA LEU A 100 11.08 -3.38 17.44
C LEU A 100 12.53 -3.89 17.28
N GLY A 101 13.47 -3.02 16.91
CA GLY A 101 14.91 -3.20 17.10
C GLY A 101 15.60 -4.25 16.22
N GLY A 102 16.71 -3.84 15.59
CA GLY A 102 17.64 -4.73 14.90
C GLY A 102 17.26 -5.13 13.46
N ALA A 103 18.26 -5.28 12.60
CA ALA A 103 18.07 -5.57 11.18
C ALA A 103 17.23 -6.83 10.92
N GLY A 104 17.33 -7.84 11.79
CA GLY A 104 16.55 -9.08 11.68
C GLY A 104 15.04 -8.86 11.84
N MET A 105 14.62 -8.12 12.87
CA MET A 105 13.20 -7.88 13.14
C MET A 105 12.58 -6.97 12.07
N THR A 106 13.30 -5.92 11.65
CA THR A 106 12.88 -5.06 10.53
C THR A 106 12.66 -5.88 9.26
N THR A 107 13.55 -6.82 8.97
CA THR A 107 13.42 -7.72 7.81
C THR A 107 12.20 -8.63 7.94
N LEU A 108 11.95 -9.22 9.12
CA LEU A 108 10.77 -10.05 9.35
C LEU A 108 9.47 -9.28 9.15
N VAL A 109 9.36 -8.07 9.72
CA VAL A 109 8.19 -7.21 9.55
C VAL A 109 8.00 -6.80 8.10
N ALA A 110 9.10 -6.47 7.40
CA ALA A 110 9.06 -6.17 5.97
C ALA A 110 8.58 -7.37 5.14
N LEU A 111 9.07 -8.58 5.43
CA LEU A 111 8.63 -9.81 4.74
C LEU A 111 7.15 -10.10 4.98
N LEU A 112 6.67 -9.94 6.23
CA LEU A 112 5.26 -10.11 6.56
C LEU A 112 4.38 -9.06 5.85
N GLY A 113 4.78 -7.79 5.90
CA GLY A 113 4.08 -6.71 5.20
C GLY A 113 4.08 -6.91 3.68
N GLY A 114 5.21 -7.33 3.10
CA GLY A 114 5.33 -7.66 1.69
C GLY A 114 4.43 -8.82 1.28
N GLY A 115 4.33 -9.87 2.12
CA GLY A 115 3.40 -10.98 1.91
C GLY A 115 1.93 -10.53 1.93
N VAL A 116 1.56 -9.64 2.86
CA VAL A 116 0.22 -9.05 2.94
C VAL A 116 -0.08 -8.15 1.73
N ALA A 117 0.91 -7.39 1.24
CA ALA A 117 0.76 -6.59 0.02
C ALA A 117 0.63 -7.49 -1.22
N ALA A 118 1.44 -8.54 -1.32
CA ALA A 118 1.41 -9.48 -2.42
C ALA A 118 0.07 -10.23 -2.49
N SER A 119 -0.50 -10.62 -1.35
CA SER A 119 -1.81 -11.29 -1.32
C SER A 119 -2.91 -10.38 -1.87
N ALA A 120 -2.91 -9.10 -1.52
CA ALA A 120 -3.88 -8.13 -2.03
C ALA A 120 -3.78 -7.95 -3.56
N GLN A 121 -2.55 -7.84 -4.09
CA GLN A 121 -2.30 -7.73 -5.52
C GLN A 121 -2.72 -9.01 -6.26
N LEU A 122 -2.41 -10.19 -5.70
CA LEU A 122 -2.80 -11.48 -6.27
C LEU A 122 -4.33 -11.64 -6.29
N THR A 123 -5.04 -11.21 -5.26
CA THR A 123 -6.51 -11.20 -5.26
C THR A 123 -7.04 -10.33 -6.40
N LYS A 124 -6.54 -9.09 -6.55
CA LYS A 124 -6.96 -8.18 -7.63
C LYS A 124 -6.72 -8.80 -9.02
N SER A 125 -5.50 -9.24 -9.28
CA SER A 125 -5.11 -9.79 -10.58
C SER A 125 -5.79 -11.13 -10.87
N GLY A 126 -5.95 -11.99 -9.86
CA GLY A 126 -6.60 -13.29 -9.97
C GLY A 126 -8.08 -13.17 -10.29
N SER A 127 -8.80 -12.25 -9.64
CA SER A 127 -10.21 -11.99 -9.97
C SER A 127 -10.41 -11.58 -11.43
N ARG A 128 -9.51 -10.76 -11.99
CA ARG A 128 -9.56 -10.38 -13.41
C ARG A 128 -9.32 -11.55 -14.35
N ALA A 129 -8.34 -12.40 -14.04
CA ALA A 129 -8.05 -13.57 -14.85
C ALA A 129 -9.28 -14.50 -14.95
N VAL A 130 -9.96 -14.73 -13.82
CA VAL A 130 -11.18 -15.54 -13.78
C VAL A 130 -12.31 -14.91 -14.60
N ILE A 131 -12.56 -13.60 -14.42
CA ILE A 131 -13.61 -12.88 -15.16
C ILE A 131 -13.36 -12.93 -16.67
N ASN A 132 -12.12 -12.71 -17.11
CA ASN A 132 -11.77 -12.71 -18.54
C ASN A 132 -11.81 -14.10 -19.19
N THR A 133 -11.89 -15.17 -18.41
CA THR A 133 -12.05 -16.55 -18.92
C THR A 133 -13.51 -17.04 -18.95
N SER A 134 -14.47 -16.20 -18.54
CA SER A 134 -15.89 -16.55 -18.56
C SER A 134 -16.45 -16.51 -19.98
N PRO A 135 -17.12 -17.57 -20.48
CA PRO A 135 -17.84 -17.52 -21.74
C PRO A 135 -19.01 -16.55 -21.60
N GLU A 136 -18.98 -15.44 -22.33
CA GLU A 136 -20.15 -14.57 -22.37
C GLU A 136 -21.29 -15.28 -23.13
N PRO A 137 -22.54 -15.21 -22.65
CA PRO A 137 -23.66 -15.79 -23.37
C PRO A 137 -23.88 -15.00 -24.67
N ILE A 138 -23.84 -15.72 -25.80
CA ILE A 138 -24.32 -15.24 -27.10
C ILE A 138 -25.85 -15.16 -27.14
#